data_AF-A0A024UXB4-F1
#
_entry.id   AF-A0A024UXB4-F1
#
_cell.length_a   1.000
_cell.length_b   1.000
_cell.length_c   1.000
_cell.angle_alpha   90.00
_cell.angle_beta   90.00
_cell.angle_gamma   90.00
#
_symmetry.space_group_name_H-M   'P 1'
#
loop_
_entity.id
_entity.type
_entity.pdbx_description
1 polymer ?
#
loop_
_entity_poly.entity_id
_entity_poly.type
_entity_poly.pdbx_seq_one_letter_code
_entity_poly.pdbx_strand_id
1 'polypeptide(L)'
;MEVERSTIPGLSFPTDLLFNLDAVRKQCTADLATHNACLTMLKGRLQLEQYYAAELSRLADQFRIEDDIECSDRNDGGASKSEDARGEDDRPGRSSSLKEALRGLKAQYTNTSVQHKALATNLEEDVYRPMHTLYKYLAKKESKLTVCTTRVRKQTKAFEDLYRRQHSKFEKQFKDATTTYAQAMEIGIAGEIIHNQYLASPVHHRQQQQQQQQQQQARPPAEYLQPVPNDHSPQHSPDTVKVTSPAKSPHSSHITASEGGRPRSNSMSRASLDGTKLVNWLLPSGQQKKENLLLTSVKAIENAEVARHECRAAWNGFEDARVALFRSIQSILNDYQHLAEYSISNLTSSLRKHVIFESSALANSQYDWQMLASVMEAVDAEGDIRAFILAHQRMVLPTMTVNDLCRADTLPLPPPATSLAMTDIKARKCPVDAVGNGHTVYGWLATRSDMVQDNLSEAPVVMSTIMAKALMAAFQIEQPRAAAASADDIKHPEVPGIDTCPFHPKHLDAPVPPADRPESIELDNECCVDQC
;
A
#
# COMPACT_ATOMS: atom_id res chain seq x y z
N MET A 1 7.62 19.28 8.14
CA MET A 1 7.08 19.49 6.79
C MET A 1 5.59 19.67 6.92
N GLU A 2 5.12 20.93 6.87
CA GLU A 2 3.70 21.22 6.74
C GLU A 2 3.29 20.85 5.32
N VAL A 3 2.42 19.85 5.18
CA VAL A 3 1.85 19.48 3.88
C VAL A 3 0.87 20.59 3.52
N GLU A 4 1.10 21.30 2.40
CA GLU A 4 0.13 22.25 1.86
C GLU A 4 -1.23 21.56 1.77
N ARG A 5 -2.19 22.08 2.54
CA ARG A 5 -3.54 21.54 2.56
C ARG A 5 -4.15 21.79 1.19
N SER A 6 -4.32 20.74 0.40
CA SER A 6 -5.08 20.75 -0.86
C SER A 6 -6.58 20.85 -0.58
N THR A 7 -7.00 21.77 0.28
CA THR A 7 -8.41 22.01 0.56
C THR A 7 -8.96 22.82 -0.58
N ILE A 8 -9.95 22.28 -1.28
CA ILE A 8 -10.78 23.06 -2.19
C ILE A 8 -11.39 24.19 -1.36
N PRO A 9 -11.15 25.47 -1.69
CA PRO A 9 -11.64 26.59 -0.90
C PRO A 9 -13.15 26.48 -0.68
N GLY A 10 -13.57 26.49 0.58
CA GLY A 10 -14.98 26.48 0.96
C GLY A 10 -15.65 25.10 1.09
N LEU A 11 -14.96 23.98 0.83
CA LEU A 11 -15.49 22.64 1.07
C LEU A 11 -14.79 21.96 2.24
N SER A 12 -15.56 21.39 3.16
CA SER A 12 -15.03 20.65 4.31
C SER A 12 -15.97 19.54 4.78
N PHE A 13 -15.41 18.42 5.24
CA PHE A 13 -16.19 17.34 5.83
C PHE A 13 -17.05 17.80 7.02
N PRO A 14 -16.55 18.59 7.99
CA PRO A 14 -17.36 18.99 9.15
C PRO A 14 -18.56 19.88 8.82
N THR A 15 -18.52 20.65 7.73
CA THR A 15 -19.65 21.51 7.31
C THR A 15 -20.60 20.78 6.37
N ASP A 16 -20.08 20.09 5.36
CA ASP A 16 -20.88 19.65 4.22
C ASP A 16 -21.39 18.21 4.37
N LEU A 17 -20.71 17.41 5.20
CA LEU A 17 -20.99 15.98 5.39
C LEU A 17 -21.47 15.64 6.79
N LEU A 18 -21.96 16.62 7.56
CA LEU A 18 -22.40 16.45 8.95
C LEU A 18 -23.40 15.31 9.14
N PHE A 19 -24.31 15.12 8.18
CA PHE A 19 -25.33 14.07 8.21
C PHE A 19 -24.93 12.78 7.48
N ASN A 20 -23.80 12.79 6.76
CA ASN A 20 -23.33 11.68 5.91
C ASN A 20 -22.11 10.96 6.51
N LEU A 21 -21.98 10.93 7.84
CA LEU A 21 -20.84 10.34 8.54
C LEU A 21 -20.58 8.86 8.18
N ASP A 22 -21.64 8.07 7.98
CA ASP A 22 -21.49 6.65 7.63
C ASP A 22 -20.93 6.47 6.20
N ALA A 23 -21.23 7.39 5.29
CA ALA A 23 -20.64 7.41 3.94
C ALA A 23 -19.15 7.77 4.01
N VAL A 24 -18.78 8.78 4.81
CA VAL A 24 -17.38 9.17 5.04
C VAL A 24 -16.58 8.00 5.63
N ARG A 25 -17.12 7.33 6.66
CA ARG A 25 -16.49 6.13 7.24
C ARG A 25 -16.31 5.04 6.19
N LYS A 26 -17.35 4.73 5.41
CA LYS A 26 -17.29 3.69 4.37
C LYS A 26 -16.23 4.00 3.32
N GLN A 27 -16.13 5.27 2.91
CA GLN A 27 -15.09 5.72 1.98
C GLN A 27 -13.69 5.52 2.59
N CYS A 28 -13.47 5.94 3.84
CA CYS A 28 -12.16 5.76 4.49
C CYS A 28 -11.78 4.28 4.63
N THR A 29 -12.75 3.40 4.89
CA THR A 29 -12.51 1.94 4.90
C THR A 29 -12.12 1.43 3.50
N ALA A 30 -12.78 1.91 2.45
CA ALA A 30 -12.45 1.55 1.07
C ALA A 30 -11.06 2.07 0.66
N ASP A 31 -10.68 3.28 1.08
CA ASP A 31 -9.37 3.86 0.84
C ASP A 31 -8.26 3.04 1.52
N LEU A 32 -8.49 2.60 2.76
CA LEU A 32 -7.56 1.70 3.47
C LEU A 32 -7.43 0.34 2.78
N ALA A 33 -8.53 -0.22 2.26
CA ALA A 33 -8.48 -1.46 1.49
C ALA A 33 -7.66 -1.30 0.21
N THR A 34 -7.82 -0.16 -0.48
CA THR A 34 -7.06 0.18 -1.69
C THR A 34 -5.56 0.36 -1.37
N HIS A 35 -5.23 1.05 -0.27
CA HIS A 35 -3.86 1.18 0.21
C HIS A 35 -3.24 -0.20 0.48
N ASN A 36 -3.94 -1.10 1.18
CA ASN A 36 -3.46 -2.45 1.45
C ASN A 36 -3.27 -3.28 0.17
N ALA A 37 -4.14 -3.12 -0.82
CA ALA A 37 -3.97 -3.75 -2.13
C ALA A 37 -2.69 -3.24 -2.84
N CYS A 38 -2.44 -1.93 -2.79
CA CYS A 38 -1.20 -1.33 -3.32
C CYS A 38 0.06 -1.89 -2.62
N LEU A 39 0.03 -2.04 -1.29
CA LEU A 39 1.13 -2.67 -0.54
C LEU A 39 1.37 -4.12 -0.97
N THR A 40 0.30 -4.87 -1.22
CA THR A 40 0.39 -6.26 -1.69
C THR A 40 1.05 -6.34 -3.06
N MET A 41 0.66 -5.44 -3.98
CA MET A 41 1.27 -5.32 -5.31
C MET A 41 2.76 -4.95 -5.21
N LEU A 42 3.12 -3.94 -4.43
CA LEU A 42 4.52 -3.53 -4.23
C LEU A 42 5.36 -4.68 -3.65
N LYS A 43 4.82 -5.41 -2.68
CA LYS A 43 5.49 -6.60 -2.13
C LYS A 43 5.73 -7.67 -3.19
N GLY A 44 4.75 -7.93 -4.06
CA GLY A 44 4.92 -8.84 -5.20
C GLY A 44 6.00 -8.37 -6.17
N ARG A 45 6.01 -7.07 -6.51
CA ARG A 45 7.04 -6.45 -7.36
C ARG A 45 8.45 -6.62 -6.78
N LEU A 46 8.62 -6.37 -5.49
CA LEU A 46 9.87 -6.55 -4.75
C LEU A 46 10.40 -7.99 -4.83
N GLN A 47 9.52 -8.97 -4.65
CA GLN A 47 9.87 -10.38 -4.74
C GLN A 47 10.28 -10.79 -6.15
N LEU A 48 9.61 -10.26 -7.17
CA LEU A 48 9.96 -10.51 -8.56
C LEU A 48 11.34 -9.96 -8.91
N GLU A 49 11.67 -8.76 -8.44
CA GLU A 49 12.99 -8.15 -8.64
C GLU A 49 14.12 -8.95 -7.98
N GLN A 50 13.90 -9.40 -6.73
CA GLN A 50 14.86 -10.27 -6.04
C GLN A 50 15.04 -11.62 -6.75
N TYR A 51 13.94 -12.21 -7.23
CA TYR A 51 13.98 -13.46 -7.98
C TYR A 51 14.72 -13.31 -9.31
N TYR A 52 14.43 -12.25 -10.06
CA TYR A 52 15.09 -11.96 -11.32
C TYR A 52 16.60 -11.74 -11.14
N ALA A 53 16.98 -10.94 -10.13
CA ALA A 53 18.39 -10.76 -9.75
C ALA A 53 19.08 -12.11 -9.45
N ALA A 54 18.43 -12.99 -8.69
CA ALA A 54 18.99 -14.30 -8.35
C ALA A 54 19.18 -15.20 -9.60
N GLU A 55 18.21 -15.22 -10.52
CA GLU A 55 18.32 -15.99 -11.75
C GLU A 55 19.41 -15.47 -12.68
N LEU A 56 19.59 -14.14 -12.78
CA LEU A 56 20.69 -13.55 -13.56
C LEU A 56 22.07 -13.91 -12.98
N SER A 57 22.21 -13.89 -11.65
CA SER A 57 23.45 -14.34 -10.98
C SER A 57 23.71 -15.82 -11.28
N ARG A 58 22.69 -16.66 -11.16
CA ARG A 58 22.78 -18.09 -11.42
C ARG A 58 23.18 -18.38 -12.87
N LEU A 59 22.64 -17.61 -13.82
CA LEU A 59 22.98 -17.71 -15.23
C LEU A 59 24.45 -17.31 -15.46
N ALA A 60 24.91 -16.20 -14.88
CA ALA A 60 26.31 -15.78 -14.97
C ALA A 60 27.26 -16.84 -14.40
N ASP A 61 26.91 -17.49 -13.28
CA ASP A 61 27.72 -18.54 -12.65
C ASP A 61 27.76 -19.83 -13.48
N GLN A 62 26.70 -20.14 -14.22
CA GLN A 62 26.65 -21.29 -15.14
C GLN A 62 27.50 -21.07 -16.39
N PHE A 63 27.68 -19.82 -16.82
CA PHE A 63 28.65 -19.46 -17.86
C PHE A 63 30.09 -19.61 -17.32
N ARG A 64 30.55 -20.87 -17.31
CA ARG A 64 31.95 -21.22 -17.08
C ARG A 64 32.74 -20.94 -18.35
N ILE A 65 33.21 -19.71 -18.47
CA ILE A 65 34.36 -19.43 -19.31
C ILE A 65 35.52 -19.96 -18.50
N GLU A 66 36.12 -21.08 -18.94
CA GLU A 66 37.34 -21.60 -18.34
C GLU A 66 38.37 -20.48 -18.41
N ASP A 67 38.55 -19.75 -17.31
CA ASP A 67 39.71 -18.89 -17.15
C ASP A 67 40.87 -19.85 -17.13
N ASP A 68 41.62 -19.87 -18.24
CA ASP A 68 42.64 -20.87 -18.48
C ASP A 68 43.50 -20.91 -17.23
N ILE A 69 43.53 -22.11 -16.64
CA ILE A 69 44.34 -22.52 -15.51
C ILE A 69 45.66 -21.78 -15.61
N GLU A 70 45.80 -20.69 -14.86
CA GLU A 70 47.11 -20.11 -14.61
C GLU A 70 47.94 -21.29 -14.10
N CYS A 71 49.05 -21.59 -14.77
CA CYS A 71 50.02 -22.59 -14.35
C CYS A 71 50.63 -22.20 -13.00
N SER A 72 49.82 -22.21 -11.94
CA SER A 72 50.17 -21.98 -10.55
C SER A 72 50.58 -23.32 -9.91
N ASP A 73 51.52 -24.00 -10.54
CA ASP A 73 52.35 -25.03 -9.90
C ASP A 73 53.83 -24.71 -10.13
N ARG A 74 54.19 -23.43 -9.99
CA ARG A 74 55.58 -23.04 -9.66
C ARG A 74 55.63 -22.57 -8.21
N ASN A 75 55.26 -23.49 -7.33
CA ASN A 75 55.71 -23.47 -5.95
C ASN A 75 57.13 -24.04 -5.92
N ASP A 76 58.13 -23.24 -6.33
CA ASP A 76 59.53 -23.57 -6.05
C ASP A 76 60.18 -22.37 -5.37
N GLY A 77 60.51 -22.58 -4.11
CA GLY A 77 61.03 -21.56 -3.22
C GLY A 77 62.42 -21.10 -3.65
N GLY A 78 62.72 -19.83 -3.43
CA GLY A 78 64.07 -19.34 -3.63
C GLY A 78 64.16 -17.83 -3.67
N ALA A 79 64.36 -17.24 -2.51
CA ALA A 79 64.80 -15.86 -2.40
C ALA A 79 66.04 -15.62 -3.26
N SER A 80 65.97 -14.69 -4.21
CA SER A 80 67.13 -13.92 -4.67
C SER A 80 66.66 -12.64 -5.33
N LYS A 81 67.04 -11.52 -4.72
CA LYS A 81 67.01 -10.19 -5.31
C LYS A 81 67.82 -10.20 -6.60
N SER A 82 67.21 -9.78 -7.70
CA SER A 82 67.92 -9.13 -8.80
C SER A 82 66.97 -8.11 -9.43
N GLU A 83 67.23 -6.84 -9.14
CA GLU A 83 66.84 -5.72 -9.98
C GLU A 83 67.51 -5.88 -11.35
N ASP A 84 66.87 -5.34 -12.39
CA ASP A 84 67.29 -5.32 -13.80
C ASP A 84 66.83 -6.49 -14.71
N ALA A 85 65.62 -6.34 -15.27
CA ALA A 85 65.30 -6.85 -16.60
C ALA A 85 64.08 -6.11 -17.20
N ARG A 86 64.34 -5.07 -18.00
CA ARG A 86 63.39 -4.60 -19.02
C ARG A 86 63.46 -5.60 -20.18
N GLY A 87 62.58 -6.60 -20.20
CA GLY A 87 62.58 -7.63 -21.23
C GLY A 87 61.17 -8.14 -21.48
N GLU A 88 60.65 -7.82 -22.67
CA GLU A 88 59.62 -8.53 -23.45
C GLU A 88 58.59 -9.33 -22.65
N ASP A 89 57.46 -8.67 -22.37
CA ASP A 89 56.24 -9.28 -21.87
C ASP A 89 55.44 -9.96 -23.02
N ASP A 90 56.15 -10.59 -23.96
CA ASP A 90 55.58 -11.37 -25.08
C ASP A 90 55.22 -12.78 -24.59
N ARG A 91 54.40 -12.86 -23.54
CA ARG A 91 53.85 -14.14 -23.10
C ARG A 91 52.78 -14.59 -24.10
N PRO A 92 52.89 -15.82 -24.65
CA PRO A 92 51.89 -16.41 -25.54
C PRO A 92 50.70 -16.87 -24.70
N GLY A 93 49.82 -15.93 -24.38
CA GLY A 93 48.62 -16.19 -23.59
C GLY A 93 47.60 -15.08 -23.72
N ARG A 94 47.63 -14.29 -24.81
CA ARG A 94 46.57 -13.31 -25.08
C ARG A 94 45.25 -14.04 -25.24
N SER A 95 44.29 -13.72 -24.38
CA SER A 95 42.91 -14.18 -24.52
C SER A 95 42.39 -13.79 -25.89
N SER A 96 41.68 -14.71 -26.55
CA SER A 96 40.94 -14.40 -27.77
C SER A 96 39.95 -13.26 -27.49
N SER A 97 39.81 -12.34 -28.44
CA SER A 97 38.85 -11.23 -28.39
C SER A 97 37.41 -11.73 -28.22
N LEU A 98 37.06 -12.89 -28.79
CA LEU A 98 35.79 -13.58 -28.51
C LEU A 98 35.66 -14.01 -27.04
N LYS A 99 36.73 -14.53 -26.43
CA LYS A 99 36.74 -14.91 -25.00
C LYS A 99 36.53 -13.69 -24.12
N GLU A 100 37.13 -12.56 -24.47
CA GLU A 100 36.93 -11.28 -23.79
C GLU A 100 35.50 -10.77 -23.93
N ALA A 101 34.89 -10.87 -25.12
CA ALA A 101 33.49 -10.51 -25.32
C ALA A 101 32.52 -11.39 -24.52
N LEU A 102 32.76 -12.69 -24.46
CA LEU A 102 31.98 -13.60 -23.60
C LEU A 102 32.16 -13.28 -22.11
N ARG A 103 33.37 -12.90 -21.67
CA ARG A 103 33.60 -12.42 -20.29
C ARG A 103 32.85 -11.12 -20.01
N GLY A 104 32.83 -10.20 -20.98
CA GLY A 104 32.03 -8.98 -20.92
C GLY A 104 30.54 -9.28 -20.73
N LEU A 105 29.99 -10.25 -21.48
CA LEU A 105 28.61 -10.70 -21.32
C LEU A 105 28.34 -11.29 -19.94
N LYS A 106 29.23 -12.14 -19.43
CA LYS A 106 29.10 -12.70 -18.08
C LYS A 106 29.12 -11.60 -17.02
N ALA A 107 30.08 -10.68 -17.09
CA ALA A 107 30.18 -9.54 -16.19
C ALA A 107 28.92 -8.68 -16.25
N GLN A 108 28.33 -8.51 -17.44
CA GLN A 108 27.09 -7.77 -17.63
C GLN A 108 25.91 -8.42 -16.90
N TYR A 109 25.76 -9.75 -16.97
CA TYR A 109 24.72 -10.46 -16.22
C TYR A 109 24.90 -10.31 -14.70
N THR A 110 26.14 -10.39 -14.21
CA THR A 110 26.44 -10.16 -12.78
C THR A 110 26.13 -8.71 -12.37
N ASN A 111 26.51 -7.72 -13.18
CA ASN A 111 26.21 -6.31 -12.92
C ASN A 111 24.69 -6.07 -12.87
N THR A 112 23.97 -6.54 -13.90
CA THR A 112 22.51 -6.43 -13.99
C THR A 112 21.84 -7.08 -12.77
N SER A 113 22.30 -8.26 -12.34
CA SER A 113 21.84 -8.90 -11.10
C SER A 113 22.00 -8.00 -9.87
N VAL A 114 23.18 -7.39 -9.69
CA VAL A 114 23.45 -6.48 -8.58
C VAL A 114 22.55 -5.24 -8.63
N GLN A 115 22.31 -4.67 -9.82
CA GLN A 115 21.42 -3.52 -10.00
C GLN A 115 19.98 -3.85 -9.61
N HIS A 116 19.42 -4.97 -10.06
CA HIS A 116 18.06 -5.39 -9.68
C HIS A 116 17.95 -5.67 -8.18
N LYS A 117 18.98 -6.24 -7.56
CA LYS A 117 19.04 -6.42 -6.11
C LYS A 117 19.07 -5.08 -5.36
N ALA A 118 19.82 -4.11 -5.86
CA ALA A 118 19.86 -2.76 -5.31
C ALA A 118 18.51 -2.05 -5.48
N LEU A 119 17.88 -2.15 -6.64
CA LEU A 119 16.54 -1.62 -6.91
C LEU A 119 15.51 -2.18 -5.93
N ALA A 120 15.50 -3.51 -5.74
CA ALA A 120 14.59 -4.15 -4.78
C ALA A 120 14.80 -3.63 -3.36
N THR A 121 16.06 -3.46 -2.94
CA THR A 121 16.40 -2.94 -1.60
C THR A 121 15.92 -1.50 -1.44
N ASN A 122 16.16 -0.64 -2.43
CA ASN A 122 15.73 0.76 -2.41
C ASN A 122 14.19 0.88 -2.39
N LEU A 123 13.49 0.08 -3.22
CA LEU A 123 12.03 0.02 -3.20
C LEU A 123 11.47 -0.48 -1.86
N GLU A 124 12.15 -1.42 -1.21
CA GLU A 124 11.70 -1.94 0.09
C GLU A 124 11.80 -0.87 1.18
N GLU A 125 12.95 -0.20 1.25
CA GLU A 125 13.29 0.75 2.30
C GLU A 125 12.62 2.11 2.12
N ASP A 126 12.61 2.68 0.90
CA ASP A 126 12.16 4.05 0.67
C ASP A 126 10.71 4.19 0.22
N VAL A 127 10.09 3.10 -0.24
CA VAL A 127 8.69 3.09 -0.72
C VAL A 127 7.83 2.19 0.16
N TYR A 128 8.12 0.89 0.19
CA TYR A 128 7.22 -0.09 0.81
C TYR A 128 7.16 0.06 2.34
N ARG A 129 8.30 0.13 3.04
CA ARG A 129 8.32 0.22 4.51
C ARG A 129 7.65 1.50 5.04
N PRO A 130 7.86 2.70 4.46
CA PRO A 130 7.12 3.91 4.82
C PRO A 130 5.62 3.79 4.56
N MET A 131 5.20 3.27 3.40
CA MET A 131 3.78 3.07 3.10
C MET A 131 3.12 2.08 4.07
N HIS A 132 3.79 0.98 4.39
CA HIS A 132 3.27 -0.02 5.31
C HIS A 132 3.15 0.52 6.75
N THR A 133 4.12 1.34 7.18
CA THR A 133 4.07 2.03 8.49
C THR A 133 2.91 3.03 8.53
N LEU A 134 2.73 3.81 7.46
CA LEU A 134 1.62 4.72 7.29
C LEU A 134 0.27 3.98 7.35
N TYR A 135 0.11 2.88 6.61
CA TYR A 135 -1.10 2.06 6.64
C TYR A 135 -1.48 1.61 8.06
N LYS A 136 -0.51 1.08 8.82
CA LYS A 136 -0.74 0.67 10.22
C LYS A 136 -1.23 1.83 11.10
N TYR A 137 -0.64 3.01 10.93
CA TYR A 137 -1.05 4.21 11.64
C TYR A 137 -2.48 4.62 11.27
N LEU A 138 -2.79 4.70 9.97
CA LEU A 138 -4.10 5.10 9.46
C LEU A 138 -5.20 4.12 9.90
N ALA A 139 -4.96 2.81 9.80
CA ALA A 139 -5.90 1.77 10.24
C ALA A 139 -6.19 1.87 11.75
N LYS A 140 -5.15 2.11 12.56
CA LYS A 140 -5.33 2.33 14.02
C LYS A 140 -6.13 3.59 14.31
N LYS A 141 -5.90 4.68 13.55
CA LYS A 141 -6.63 5.95 13.72
C LYS A 141 -8.09 5.81 13.30
N GLU A 142 -8.38 5.18 12.16
CA GLU A 142 -9.74 4.88 11.69
C GLU A 142 -10.53 4.09 12.74
N SER A 143 -9.95 3.01 13.27
CA SER A 143 -10.60 2.19 14.29
C SER A 143 -10.98 2.99 15.54
N LYS A 144 -10.08 3.89 15.99
CA LYS A 144 -10.36 4.80 17.12
C LYS A 144 -11.50 5.77 16.81
N LEU A 145 -11.56 6.33 15.61
CA LEU A 145 -12.64 7.23 15.18
C LEU A 145 -13.99 6.51 15.11
N THR A 146 -13.99 5.27 14.64
CA THR A 146 -15.19 4.41 14.63
C THR A 146 -15.70 4.14 16.06
N VAL A 147 -14.81 3.86 17.02
CA VAL A 147 -15.18 3.72 18.45
C VAL A 147 -15.69 5.04 19.03
N CYS A 148 -15.06 6.18 18.71
CA CYS A 148 -15.53 7.49 19.18
C CYS A 148 -16.93 7.80 18.65
N THR A 149 -17.17 7.55 17.37
CA THR A 149 -18.47 7.75 16.71
C THR A 149 -19.57 6.95 17.39
N THR A 150 -19.34 5.65 17.62
CA THR A 150 -20.33 4.78 18.28
C THR A 150 -20.60 5.20 19.73
N ARG A 151 -19.57 5.64 20.46
CA ARG A 151 -19.70 6.14 21.84
C ARG A 151 -20.57 7.40 21.91
N VAL A 152 -20.32 8.40 21.07
CA VAL A 152 -21.07 9.67 21.10
C VAL A 152 -22.54 9.45 20.68
N ARG A 153 -22.79 8.60 19.66
CA ARG A 153 -24.14 8.19 19.27
C ARG A 153 -24.87 7.49 20.43
N LYS A 154 -24.21 6.54 21.11
CA LYS A 154 -24.79 5.81 22.26
C LYS A 154 -25.11 6.73 23.43
N GLN A 155 -24.24 7.69 23.74
CA GLN A 155 -24.45 8.66 24.81
C GLN A 155 -25.69 9.52 24.53
N THR A 156 -25.80 10.07 23.31
CA THR A 156 -26.95 10.89 22.92
C THR A 156 -28.25 10.09 22.94
N LYS A 157 -28.19 8.83 22.47
CA LYS A 157 -29.32 7.91 22.51
C LYS A 157 -29.82 7.64 23.93
N ALA A 158 -28.92 7.54 24.91
CA ALA A 158 -29.31 7.36 26.31
C ALA A 158 -30.09 8.56 26.88
N PHE A 159 -29.74 9.79 26.49
CA PHE A 159 -30.51 11.00 26.86
C PHE A 159 -31.85 11.05 26.15
N GLU A 160 -31.91 10.66 24.87
CA GLU A 160 -33.17 10.55 24.13
C GLU A 160 -34.12 9.55 24.79
N ASP A 161 -33.63 8.37 25.17
CA ASP A 161 -34.43 7.33 25.83
C ASP A 161 -34.86 7.73 27.25
N LEU A 162 -34.06 8.55 27.94
CA LEU A 162 -34.47 9.15 29.21
C LEU A 162 -35.62 10.15 28.98
N TYR A 163 -35.50 11.04 28.01
CA TYR A 163 -36.55 12.00 27.65
C TYR A 163 -37.86 11.27 27.28
N ARG A 164 -37.81 10.26 26.41
CA ARG A 164 -38.99 9.47 26.02
C ARG A 164 -39.69 8.83 27.23
N ARG A 165 -38.92 8.26 28.17
CA ARG A 165 -39.48 7.68 29.41
C ARG A 165 -40.17 8.74 30.28
N GLN A 166 -39.57 9.91 30.45
CA GLN A 166 -40.17 10.99 31.24
C GLN A 166 -41.40 11.59 30.56
N HIS A 167 -41.38 11.70 29.22
CA HIS A 167 -42.53 12.14 28.44
C HIS A 167 -43.73 11.19 28.61
N SER A 168 -43.54 9.88 28.47
CA SER A 168 -44.61 8.89 28.71
C SER A 168 -45.13 8.92 30.15
N LYS A 169 -44.25 9.15 31.14
CA LYS A 169 -44.65 9.32 32.55
C LYS A 169 -45.51 10.57 32.72
N PHE A 170 -45.09 11.70 32.14
CA PHE A 170 -45.85 12.94 32.15
C PHE A 170 -47.24 12.77 31.53
N GLU A 171 -47.35 12.19 30.34
CA GLU A 171 -48.65 11.95 29.69
C GLU A 171 -49.60 11.13 30.57
N LYS A 172 -49.08 10.08 31.23
CA LYS A 172 -49.88 9.25 32.12
C LYS A 172 -50.42 10.05 33.30
N GLN A 173 -49.55 10.81 33.97
CA GLN A 173 -49.95 11.63 35.13
C GLN A 173 -50.89 12.77 34.72
N PHE A 174 -50.66 13.38 33.56
CA PHE A 174 -51.53 14.42 33.02
C PHE A 174 -52.94 13.91 32.71
N LYS A 175 -53.06 12.72 32.11
CA LYS A 175 -54.36 12.06 31.86
C LYS A 175 -55.09 11.71 33.17
N ASP A 176 -54.37 11.23 34.17
CA ASP A 176 -54.92 10.94 35.50
C ASP A 176 -55.42 12.21 36.21
N ALA A 177 -54.62 13.28 36.19
CA ALA A 177 -55.01 14.59 36.72
C ALA A 177 -56.25 15.16 36.00
N THR A 178 -56.31 15.04 34.66
CA THR A 178 -57.46 15.50 33.87
C THR A 178 -58.73 14.72 34.25
N THR A 179 -58.61 13.40 34.39
CA THR A 179 -59.75 12.51 34.72
C THR A 179 -60.27 12.77 36.13
N THR A 180 -59.37 12.86 37.11
CA THR A 180 -59.73 13.13 38.52
C THR A 180 -60.29 14.55 38.71
N TYR A 181 -59.74 15.55 38.02
CA TYR A 181 -60.27 16.91 38.00
C TYR A 181 -61.69 16.97 37.44
N ALA A 182 -61.95 16.30 36.31
CA ALA A 182 -63.28 16.21 35.72
C ALA A 182 -64.29 15.56 36.67
N GLN A 183 -63.93 14.43 37.30
CA GLN A 183 -64.77 13.77 38.30
C GLN A 183 -65.07 14.67 39.51
N ALA A 184 -64.09 15.44 39.99
CA ALA A 184 -64.31 16.39 41.08
C ALA A 184 -65.33 17.47 40.71
N MET A 185 -65.27 18.00 39.48
CA MET A 185 -66.24 18.97 38.99
C MET A 185 -67.64 18.37 38.83
N GLU A 186 -67.74 17.13 38.33
CA GLU A 186 -69.03 16.42 38.18
C GLU A 186 -69.75 16.21 39.53
N ILE A 187 -69.00 16.00 40.62
CA ILE A 187 -69.55 15.85 41.99
C ILE A 187 -69.87 17.22 42.63
N GLY A 188 -69.62 18.32 41.92
CA GLY A 188 -69.95 19.69 42.32
C GLY A 188 -68.89 20.37 43.18
N ILE A 189 -67.62 19.96 43.07
CA ILE A 189 -66.50 20.70 43.65
C ILE A 189 -66.10 21.80 42.67
N ALA A 190 -66.15 23.06 43.11
CA ALA A 190 -65.75 24.19 42.26
C ALA A 190 -64.26 24.12 41.91
N GLY A 191 -63.93 24.36 40.62
CA GLY A 191 -62.55 24.32 40.13
C GLY A 191 -61.60 25.29 40.85
N GLU A 192 -62.12 26.42 41.33
CA GLU A 192 -61.39 27.42 42.12
C GLU A 192 -60.89 26.85 43.45
N ILE A 193 -61.66 25.99 44.11
CA ILE A 193 -61.27 25.36 45.38
C ILE A 193 -60.09 24.42 45.13
N ILE A 194 -60.17 23.60 44.07
CA ILE A 194 -59.08 22.71 43.65
C ILE A 194 -57.83 23.52 43.32
N HIS A 195 -57.98 24.63 42.59
CA HIS A 195 -56.87 25.50 42.21
C HIS A 195 -56.22 26.17 43.41
N ASN A 196 -57.00 26.80 44.30
CA ASN A 196 -56.49 27.44 45.51
C ASN A 196 -55.76 26.45 46.41
N GLN A 197 -56.25 25.23 46.51
CA GLN A 197 -55.59 24.19 47.30
C GLN A 197 -54.30 23.68 46.64
N TYR A 198 -54.25 23.62 45.31
CA TYR A 198 -52.99 23.40 44.59
C TYR A 198 -52.00 24.56 44.76
N LEU A 199 -52.43 25.82 44.71
CA LEU A 199 -51.56 26.98 44.95
C LEU A 199 -50.96 26.95 46.37
N ALA A 200 -51.75 26.49 47.35
CA ALA A 200 -51.29 26.29 48.73
C ALA A 200 -50.34 25.07 48.88
N SER A 201 -50.21 24.23 47.86
CA SER A 201 -49.33 23.05 47.89
C SER A 201 -47.85 23.44 48.00
N PRO A 202 -47.04 22.70 48.78
CA PRO A 202 -45.60 22.87 48.80
C PRO A 202 -44.93 22.58 47.45
N VAL A 203 -45.56 21.77 46.58
CA VAL A 203 -45.03 21.46 45.24
C VAL A 203 -44.98 22.71 44.37
N HIS A 204 -46.05 23.51 44.40
CA HIS A 204 -46.13 24.76 43.64
C HIS A 204 -45.07 25.77 44.09
N HIS A 205 -44.93 25.96 45.40
CA HIS A 205 -43.93 26.86 45.99
C HIS A 205 -42.49 26.44 45.63
N ARG A 206 -42.18 25.13 45.69
CA ARG A 206 -40.85 24.61 45.36
C ARG A 206 -40.49 24.87 43.89
N GLN A 207 -41.45 24.77 42.98
CA GLN A 207 -41.24 25.04 41.55
C GLN A 207 -41.00 26.53 41.28
N GLN A 208 -41.77 27.41 41.93
CA GLN A 208 -41.59 28.85 41.80
C GLN A 208 -40.21 29.29 42.30
N GLN A 209 -39.74 28.69 43.39
CA GLN A 209 -38.41 28.95 43.93
C GLN A 209 -37.29 28.48 42.98
N GLN A 210 -37.44 27.32 42.33
CA GLN A 210 -36.48 26.84 41.32
C GLN A 210 -36.40 27.77 40.11
N GLN A 211 -37.53 28.31 39.63
CA GLN A 211 -37.52 29.28 38.52
C GLN A 211 -36.80 30.58 38.89
N GLN A 212 -37.02 31.09 40.11
CA GLN A 212 -36.31 32.29 40.58
C GLN A 212 -34.80 32.06 40.68
N GLN A 213 -34.37 30.88 41.16
CA GLN A 213 -32.94 30.55 41.19
C GLN A 213 -32.33 30.45 39.79
N GLN A 214 -33.04 29.85 38.81
CA GLN A 214 -32.56 29.81 37.43
C GLN A 214 -32.48 31.19 36.78
N GLN A 215 -33.44 32.10 37.03
CA GLN A 215 -33.38 33.47 36.52
C GLN A 215 -32.21 34.26 37.13
N GLN A 216 -31.89 34.03 38.40
CA GLN A 216 -30.73 34.68 39.04
C GLN A 216 -29.40 34.18 38.48
N GLN A 217 -29.30 32.88 38.14
CA GLN A 217 -28.09 32.32 37.53
C GLN A 217 -27.93 32.68 36.05
N ALA A 218 -29.02 32.89 35.32
CA ALA A 218 -28.99 33.28 33.91
C ALA A 218 -28.70 34.77 33.69
N ARG A 219 -28.66 35.58 34.76
CA ARG A 219 -28.25 36.99 34.65
C ARG A 219 -26.75 37.01 34.43
N PRO A 220 -26.23 37.51 33.28
CA PRO A 220 -24.80 37.70 33.13
C PRO A 220 -24.33 38.55 34.31
N PRO A 221 -23.19 38.23 34.94
CA PRO A 221 -22.60 39.16 35.89
C PRO A 221 -22.48 40.48 35.16
N ALA A 222 -23.17 41.52 35.66
CA ALA A 222 -23.05 42.85 35.10
C ALA A 222 -21.57 43.19 35.15
N GLU A 223 -20.92 43.20 33.98
CA GLU A 223 -19.56 43.67 33.81
C GLU A 223 -19.54 45.09 34.39
N TYR A 224 -18.98 45.19 35.59
CA TYR A 224 -18.43 46.44 36.05
C TYR A 224 -17.35 46.80 35.04
N LEU A 225 -17.65 47.77 34.19
CA LEU A 225 -16.69 48.55 33.44
C LEU A 225 -15.66 49.12 34.41
N GLN A 226 -14.61 48.36 34.70
CA GLN A 226 -13.36 48.91 35.19
C GLN A 226 -12.47 49.19 33.97
N PRO A 227 -12.06 50.46 33.75
CA PRO A 227 -11.06 50.77 32.74
C PRO A 227 -9.69 50.29 33.26
N VAL A 228 -9.09 49.31 32.61
CA VAL A 228 -7.71 48.89 32.89
C VAL A 228 -6.82 49.34 31.73
N PRO A 229 -5.65 49.96 31.98
CA PRO A 229 -4.74 50.43 30.95
C PRO A 229 -4.01 49.28 30.27
N ASN A 230 -3.65 49.49 29.00
CA ASN A 230 -2.78 48.65 28.19
C ASN A 230 -1.51 48.25 28.93
N ASP A 231 -1.20 46.95 28.95
CA ASP A 231 0.17 46.52 28.71
C ASP A 231 0.26 45.11 28.12
N HIS A 232 1.26 44.93 27.26
CA HIS A 232 1.48 43.79 26.37
C HIS A 232 2.11 42.57 27.07
N SER A 233 1.66 41.35 26.74
CA SER A 233 2.50 40.26 26.18
C SER A 233 1.80 38.87 26.20
N PRO A 234 2.15 37.95 25.27
CA PRO A 234 1.44 36.68 25.08
C PRO A 234 2.22 35.45 25.58
N GLN A 235 1.52 34.52 26.26
CA GLN A 235 1.93 33.12 26.35
C GLN A 235 0.71 32.25 26.70
N HIS A 236 0.27 31.40 25.76
CA HIS A 236 -0.81 30.43 25.98
C HIS A 236 -0.28 29.01 25.76
N SER A 237 -0.38 28.19 26.82
CA SER A 237 -0.42 26.73 26.79
C SER A 237 -1.87 26.27 26.94
N PRO A 238 -2.32 25.15 26.34
CA PRO A 238 -3.69 24.68 26.49
C PRO A 238 -3.81 23.70 27.66
N ASP A 239 -4.64 24.05 28.64
CA ASP A 239 -5.01 23.17 29.75
C ASP A 239 -6.12 22.19 29.38
N THR A 240 -5.99 21.00 29.95
CA THR A 240 -6.77 19.81 29.64
C THR A 240 -8.07 19.81 30.46
N VAL A 241 -9.22 19.93 29.79
CA VAL A 241 -10.53 19.87 30.46
C VAL A 241 -10.84 18.44 30.91
N LYS A 242 -10.76 18.21 32.22
CA LYS A 242 -11.06 16.95 32.89
C LYS A 242 -12.57 16.83 33.10
N VAL A 243 -13.25 16.06 32.24
CA VAL A 243 -14.67 15.74 32.37
C VAL A 243 -14.89 14.76 33.52
N THR A 244 -15.37 15.26 34.65
CA THR A 244 -15.82 14.45 35.79
C THR A 244 -17.21 13.85 35.50
N SER A 245 -17.27 12.53 35.54
CA SER A 245 -18.53 11.76 35.42
C SER A 245 -19.27 11.75 36.77
N PRO A 246 -20.62 11.76 36.79
CA PRO A 246 -21.36 11.71 38.04
C PRO A 246 -21.37 10.29 38.61
N ALA A 247 -21.09 10.21 39.92
CA ALA A 247 -21.03 8.99 40.71
C ALA A 247 -22.42 8.34 40.84
N LYS A 248 -22.48 7.02 40.61
CA LYS A 248 -23.63 6.16 40.94
C LYS A 248 -23.67 5.92 42.45
N SER A 249 -24.75 6.32 43.11
CA SER A 249 -25.06 5.87 44.48
C SER A 249 -25.77 4.51 44.45
N PRO A 250 -25.37 3.53 45.27
CA PRO A 250 -26.14 2.31 45.46
C PRO A 250 -27.04 2.46 46.69
N HIS A 251 -28.36 2.49 46.50
CA HIS A 251 -29.31 2.22 47.58
C HIS A 251 -30.22 1.07 47.16
N SER A 252 -29.85 -0.12 47.63
CA SER A 252 -30.68 -1.30 47.70
C SER A 252 -31.40 -1.27 49.06
N SER A 253 -32.72 -1.16 49.04
CA SER A 253 -33.56 -1.34 50.23
C SER A 253 -34.30 -2.67 50.10
N HIS A 254 -33.80 -3.65 50.85
CA HIS A 254 -34.45 -4.91 51.17
C HIS A 254 -35.81 -4.65 51.85
N ILE A 255 -36.88 -5.23 51.31
CA ILE A 255 -38.17 -5.33 52.00
C ILE A 255 -38.12 -6.63 52.82
N THR A 256 -37.98 -6.51 54.13
CA THR A 256 -38.18 -7.60 55.09
C THR A 256 -39.68 -7.75 55.36
N ALA A 257 -40.24 -8.89 54.94
CA ALA A 257 -41.54 -9.36 55.38
C ALA A 257 -41.46 -9.76 56.86
N SER A 258 -42.09 -8.99 57.74
CA SER A 258 -42.28 -9.35 59.14
C SER A 258 -43.63 -10.04 59.28
N GLU A 259 -43.60 -11.37 59.45
CA GLU A 259 -44.65 -12.11 60.15
C GLU A 259 -44.74 -11.61 61.59
N GLY A 260 -45.97 -11.39 62.07
CA GLY A 260 -46.20 -10.85 63.41
C GLY A 260 -47.61 -11.12 63.91
N GLY A 261 -47.76 -12.24 64.63
CA GLY A 261 -48.53 -12.35 65.88
C GLY A 261 -50.01 -11.95 65.90
N ARG A 262 -50.89 -12.96 65.81
CA ARG A 262 -52.23 -12.91 66.42
C ARG A 262 -52.12 -12.80 67.95
N PRO A 263 -53.06 -12.08 68.60
CA PRO A 263 -53.62 -12.56 69.84
C PRO A 263 -55.13 -12.84 69.73
N ARG A 264 -55.51 -13.94 70.35
CA ARG A 264 -56.89 -14.40 70.60
C ARG A 264 -57.49 -13.62 71.79
N SER A 265 -58.83 -13.66 71.79
CA SER A 265 -59.79 -13.55 72.91
C SER A 265 -60.02 -12.18 73.56
N ASN A 266 -61.24 -11.65 73.47
CA ASN A 266 -62.25 -11.96 74.49
C ASN A 266 -63.67 -11.55 74.06
N SER A 267 -64.62 -12.39 74.47
CA SER A 267 -66.06 -12.24 74.27
C SER A 267 -66.65 -11.26 75.28
N MET A 268 -67.50 -10.34 74.84
CA MET A 268 -68.53 -9.74 75.68
C MET A 268 -69.80 -9.45 74.86
N SER A 269 -70.83 -10.19 75.24
CA SER A 269 -72.21 -9.76 75.48
C SER A 269 -72.89 -8.79 74.51
N ARG A 270 -73.82 -9.37 73.75
CA ARG A 270 -74.84 -8.74 72.90
C ARG A 270 -75.69 -7.73 73.67
N ALA A 271 -75.49 -6.44 73.37
CA ALA A 271 -76.54 -5.43 73.42
C ALA A 271 -76.96 -5.14 71.98
N SER A 272 -78.27 -5.10 71.73
CA SER A 272 -78.90 -4.83 70.43
C SER A 272 -78.54 -3.43 69.90
N LEU A 273 -77.39 -3.30 69.26
CA LEU A 273 -77.00 -2.13 68.47
C LEU A 273 -77.67 -2.21 67.10
N ASP A 274 -78.51 -1.22 66.84
CA ASP A 274 -79.23 -0.94 65.61
C ASP A 274 -78.28 -0.95 64.39
N GLY A 275 -78.23 -2.07 63.66
CA GLY A 275 -77.25 -2.34 62.61
C GLY A 275 -77.25 -1.31 61.46
N THR A 276 -78.34 -0.57 61.29
CA THR A 276 -78.50 0.53 60.34
C THR A 276 -77.76 1.81 60.74
N LYS A 277 -77.58 2.08 62.05
CA LYS A 277 -76.79 3.25 62.51
C LYS A 277 -75.29 3.00 62.47
N LEU A 278 -74.86 1.75 62.63
CA LEU A 278 -73.46 1.36 62.47
C LEU A 278 -73.01 1.45 61.00
N VAL A 279 -73.88 1.05 60.06
CA VAL A 279 -73.60 1.12 58.62
C VAL A 279 -73.56 2.57 58.11
N ASN A 280 -74.37 3.48 58.65
CA ASN A 280 -74.28 4.91 58.33
C ASN A 280 -73.07 5.62 58.96
N TRP A 281 -72.46 5.06 60.01
CA TRP A 281 -71.17 5.51 60.54
C TRP A 281 -69.97 4.95 59.75
N LEU A 282 -70.15 3.80 59.08
CA LEU A 282 -69.11 3.12 58.30
C LEU A 282 -69.07 3.55 56.83
N LEU A 283 -70.15 4.14 56.31
CA LEU A 283 -70.17 4.72 54.98
C LEU A 283 -69.62 6.15 55.04
N PRO A 284 -68.58 6.49 54.25
CA PRO A 284 -68.06 7.83 54.20
C PRO A 284 -69.18 8.81 53.90
N SER A 285 -69.34 9.84 54.73
CA SER A 285 -70.35 10.86 54.50
C SER A 285 -70.17 11.44 53.09
N GLY A 286 -71.24 11.91 52.45
CA GLY A 286 -71.13 12.55 51.13
C GLY A 286 -70.07 13.66 51.10
N GLN A 287 -69.90 14.35 52.25
CA GLN A 287 -68.86 15.34 52.47
C GLN A 287 -67.45 14.74 52.50
N GLN A 288 -67.22 13.65 53.25
CA GLN A 288 -65.92 12.96 53.25
C GLN A 288 -65.53 12.43 51.86
N LYS A 289 -66.50 11.97 51.05
CA LYS A 289 -66.22 11.56 49.67
C LYS A 289 -65.74 12.74 48.82
N LYS A 290 -66.38 13.91 48.97
CA LYS A 290 -65.97 15.15 48.31
C LYS A 290 -64.58 15.60 48.74
N GLU A 291 -64.29 15.61 50.04
CA GLU A 291 -62.97 15.97 50.58
C GLU A 291 -61.87 15.02 50.10
N ASN A 292 -62.12 13.70 50.12
CA ASN A 292 -61.18 12.72 49.58
C ASN A 292 -60.93 12.89 48.08
N LEU A 293 -61.97 13.20 47.29
CA LEU A 293 -61.82 13.44 45.87
C LEU A 293 -61.08 14.76 45.58
N LEU A 294 -61.35 15.81 46.36
CA LEU A 294 -60.60 17.07 46.32
C LEU A 294 -59.11 16.82 46.58
N LEU A 295 -58.77 16.13 47.67
CA LEU A 295 -57.39 15.77 48.01
C LEU A 295 -56.73 14.90 46.91
N THR A 296 -57.48 13.94 46.36
CA THR A 296 -56.98 13.07 45.27
C THR A 296 -56.72 13.86 44.00
N SER A 297 -57.61 14.80 43.65
CA SER A 297 -57.47 15.65 42.47
C SER A 297 -56.29 16.62 42.61
N VAL A 298 -56.13 17.26 43.78
CA VAL A 298 -54.98 18.11 44.07
C VAL A 298 -53.68 17.31 43.97
N LYS A 299 -53.63 16.10 44.56
CA LYS A 299 -52.46 15.22 44.48
C LYS A 299 -52.16 14.75 43.05
N ALA A 300 -53.17 14.49 42.24
CA ALA A 300 -52.99 14.13 40.84
C ALA A 300 -52.41 15.30 40.03
N ILE A 301 -52.87 16.53 40.27
CA ILE A 301 -52.30 17.76 39.69
C ILE A 301 -50.85 17.95 40.14
N GLU A 302 -50.55 17.78 41.42
CA GLU A 302 -49.18 17.84 41.96
C GLU A 302 -48.26 16.82 41.25
N ASN A 303 -48.71 15.58 41.10
CA ASN A 303 -47.94 14.53 40.41
C ASN A 303 -47.72 14.85 38.93
N ALA A 304 -48.75 15.38 38.24
CA ALA A 304 -48.65 15.80 36.85
C ALA A 304 -47.65 16.95 36.69
N GLU A 305 -47.66 17.92 37.60
CA GLU A 305 -46.72 19.03 37.59
C GLU A 305 -45.29 18.57 37.90
N VAL A 306 -45.06 17.70 38.89
CA VAL A 306 -43.74 17.11 39.13
C VAL A 306 -43.24 16.37 37.88
N ALA A 307 -44.08 15.54 37.25
CA ALA A 307 -43.72 14.82 36.03
C ALA A 307 -43.44 15.77 34.85
N ARG A 308 -44.16 16.89 34.77
CA ARG A 308 -43.92 17.94 33.76
C ARG A 308 -42.54 18.56 33.91
N HIS A 309 -42.11 18.88 35.13
CA HIS A 309 -40.77 19.43 35.37
C HIS A 309 -39.66 18.41 35.12
N GLU A 310 -39.83 17.16 35.54
CA GLU A 310 -38.90 16.07 35.22
C GLU A 310 -38.76 15.88 33.70
N CYS A 311 -39.88 15.93 32.97
CA CYS A 311 -39.90 15.85 31.52
C CYS A 311 -39.15 17.04 30.88
N ARG A 312 -39.41 18.27 31.35
CA ARG A 312 -38.69 19.47 30.88
C ARG A 312 -37.19 19.41 31.16
N ALA A 313 -36.78 18.95 32.34
CA ALA A 313 -35.38 18.76 32.67
C ALA A 313 -34.71 17.72 31.77
N ALA A 314 -35.39 16.60 31.50
CA ALA A 314 -34.88 15.58 30.58
C ALA A 314 -34.80 16.08 29.13
N TRP A 315 -35.75 16.92 28.70
CA TRP A 315 -35.70 17.58 27.38
C TRP A 315 -34.47 18.49 27.25
N ASN A 316 -34.24 19.37 28.23
CA ASN A 316 -33.07 20.25 28.23
C ASN A 316 -31.75 19.44 28.17
N GLY A 317 -31.65 18.37 28.97
CA GLY A 317 -30.48 17.49 28.94
C GLY A 317 -30.30 16.75 27.60
N PHE A 318 -31.40 16.41 26.92
CA PHE A 318 -31.35 15.85 25.57
C PHE A 318 -30.90 16.89 24.53
N GLU A 319 -31.41 18.12 24.60
CA GLU A 319 -31.00 19.22 23.73
C GLU A 319 -29.51 19.56 23.88
N ASP A 320 -29.01 19.65 25.11
CA ASP A 320 -27.59 19.85 25.39
C ASP A 320 -26.74 18.71 24.82
N ALA A 321 -27.18 17.46 25.01
CA ALA A 321 -26.51 16.28 24.45
C ALA A 321 -26.53 16.28 22.91
N ARG A 322 -27.61 16.78 22.29
CA ARG A 322 -27.73 16.90 20.83
C ARG A 322 -26.78 17.95 20.28
N VAL A 323 -26.63 19.10 20.93
CA VAL A 323 -25.63 20.12 20.54
C VAL A 323 -24.20 19.56 20.71
N ALA A 324 -23.93 18.86 21.81
CA ALA A 324 -22.65 18.20 22.04
C ALA A 324 -22.34 17.10 21.01
N LEU A 325 -23.36 16.35 20.56
CA LEU A 325 -23.25 15.36 19.49
C LEU A 325 -22.76 16.03 18.20
N PHE A 326 -23.39 17.12 17.77
CA PHE A 326 -23.00 17.79 16.52
C PHE A 326 -21.57 18.34 16.57
N ARG A 327 -21.18 18.98 17.68
CA ARG A 327 -19.79 19.43 17.87
C ARG A 327 -18.79 18.28 17.84
N SER A 328 -19.15 17.15 18.47
CA SER A 328 -18.30 15.96 18.47
C SER A 328 -18.20 15.32 17.07
N ILE A 329 -19.31 15.25 16.33
CA ILE A 329 -19.30 14.74 14.95
C ILE A 329 -18.48 15.66 14.04
N GLN A 330 -18.60 16.98 14.16
CA GLN A 330 -17.76 17.92 13.43
C GLN A 330 -16.26 17.66 13.68
N SER A 331 -15.87 17.49 14.95
CA SER A 331 -14.48 17.14 15.29
C SER A 331 -14.06 15.80 14.66
N ILE A 332 -14.91 14.78 14.70
CA ILE A 332 -14.63 13.45 14.12
C ILE A 332 -14.50 13.54 12.59
N LEU A 333 -15.36 14.32 11.93
CA LEU A 333 -15.31 14.54 10.48
C LEU A 333 -14.05 15.27 10.05
N ASN A 334 -13.62 16.26 10.85
CA ASN A 334 -12.34 16.92 10.64
C ASN A 334 -11.14 15.94 10.75
N ASP A 335 -11.18 15.01 11.71
CA ASP A 335 -10.17 13.97 11.82
C ASP A 335 -10.17 12.99 10.65
N TYR A 336 -11.34 12.63 10.11
CA TYR A 336 -11.46 11.81 8.89
C TYR A 336 -10.93 12.55 7.66
N GLN A 337 -11.22 13.84 7.53
CA GLN A 337 -10.69 14.67 6.45
C GLN A 337 -9.16 14.69 6.47
N HIS A 338 -8.57 14.98 7.64
CA HIS A 338 -7.12 14.93 7.81
C HIS A 338 -6.55 13.53 7.52
N LEU A 339 -7.26 12.47 7.88
CA LEU A 339 -6.84 11.09 7.59
C LEU A 339 -6.76 10.84 6.08
N ALA A 340 -7.77 11.28 5.33
CA ALA A 340 -7.82 11.17 3.88
C ALA A 340 -6.73 12.00 3.19
N GLU A 341 -6.59 13.29 3.53
CA GLU A 341 -5.58 14.19 2.98
C GLU A 341 -4.16 13.67 3.23
N TYR A 342 -3.88 13.23 4.46
CA TYR A 342 -2.59 12.69 4.84
C TYR A 342 -2.29 11.38 4.08
N SER A 343 -3.29 10.51 3.91
CA SER A 343 -3.14 9.27 3.14
C SER A 343 -2.84 9.56 1.67
N ILE A 344 -3.62 10.43 1.02
CA ILE A 344 -3.47 10.75 -0.41
C ILE A 344 -2.11 11.38 -0.69
N SER A 345 -1.71 12.36 0.10
CA SER A 345 -0.43 13.07 -0.08
C SER A 345 0.77 12.13 0.03
N ASN A 346 0.82 11.31 1.08
CA ASN A 346 1.95 10.40 1.29
C ASN A 346 1.95 9.25 0.28
N LEU A 347 0.79 8.69 -0.07
CA LEU A 347 0.69 7.64 -1.09
C LEU A 347 1.18 8.16 -2.44
N THR A 348 0.78 9.38 -2.82
CA THR A 348 1.23 10.03 -4.06
C THR A 348 2.75 10.22 -4.06
N SER A 349 3.32 10.72 -2.95
CA SER A 349 4.77 10.91 -2.82
C SER A 349 5.54 9.58 -2.95
N SER A 350 5.09 8.52 -2.27
CA SER A 350 5.73 7.20 -2.35
C SER A 350 5.62 6.59 -3.74
N LEU A 351 4.47 6.72 -4.42
CA LEU A 351 4.31 6.24 -5.80
C LEU A 351 5.19 7.01 -6.79
N ARG A 352 5.39 8.32 -6.60
CA ARG A 352 6.36 9.09 -7.40
C ARG A 352 7.78 8.57 -7.22
N LYS A 353 8.19 8.29 -5.97
CA LYS A 353 9.51 7.69 -5.70
C LYS A 353 9.67 6.32 -6.38
N HIS A 354 8.63 5.48 -6.35
CA HIS A 354 8.65 4.21 -7.07
C HIS A 354 8.93 4.38 -8.57
N VAL A 355 8.22 5.32 -9.22
CA VAL A 355 8.44 5.61 -10.65
C VAL A 355 9.86 6.14 -10.91
N ILE A 356 10.39 7.00 -10.04
CA ILE A 356 11.76 7.50 -10.15
C ILE A 356 12.77 6.35 -10.11
N PHE A 357 12.65 5.43 -9.14
CA PHE A 357 13.53 4.28 -9.03
C PHE A 357 13.47 3.36 -10.27
N GLU A 358 12.27 3.05 -10.76
CA GLU A 358 12.10 2.23 -11.98
C GLU A 358 12.69 2.93 -13.22
N SER A 359 12.50 4.25 -13.35
CA SER A 359 13.05 5.03 -14.47
C SER A 359 14.59 5.07 -14.45
N SER A 360 15.18 5.20 -13.26
CA SER A 360 16.64 5.19 -13.10
C SER A 360 17.21 3.80 -13.41
N ALA A 361 16.55 2.72 -13.00
CA ALA A 361 16.96 1.37 -13.33
C ALA A 361 16.95 1.11 -14.84
N LEU A 362 15.92 1.60 -15.55
CA LEU A 362 15.84 1.50 -16.99
C LEU A 362 16.98 2.26 -17.70
N ALA A 363 17.29 3.48 -17.24
CA ALA A 363 18.38 4.27 -17.81
C ALA A 363 19.75 3.60 -17.63
N ASN A 364 20.02 3.03 -16.44
CA ASN A 364 21.25 2.28 -16.18
C ASN A 364 21.35 1.05 -17.08
N SER A 365 20.26 0.31 -17.24
CA SER A 365 20.23 -0.86 -18.14
C SER A 365 20.55 -0.47 -19.59
N GLN A 366 20.01 0.65 -20.08
CA GLN A 366 20.32 1.13 -21.44
C GLN A 366 21.80 1.42 -21.61
N TYR A 367 22.43 2.10 -20.65
CA TYR A 367 23.86 2.39 -20.69
C TYR A 367 24.70 1.11 -20.73
N ASP A 368 24.39 0.15 -19.88
CA ASP A 368 25.17 -1.07 -19.81
C ASP A 368 25.09 -1.92 -21.10
N TRP A 369 23.90 -2.01 -21.71
CA TRP A 369 23.74 -2.71 -22.99
C TRP A 369 24.50 -2.03 -24.13
N GLN A 370 24.61 -0.70 -24.13
CA GLN A 370 25.46 0.02 -25.08
C GLN A 370 26.95 -0.30 -24.87
N MET A 371 27.40 -0.40 -23.63
CA MET A 371 28.78 -0.80 -23.33
C MET A 371 29.06 -2.23 -23.76
N LEU A 372 28.16 -3.16 -23.48
CA LEU A 372 28.31 -4.55 -23.94
C LEU A 372 28.33 -4.67 -25.46
N ALA A 373 27.47 -3.91 -26.17
CA ALA A 373 27.45 -3.90 -27.63
C ALA A 373 28.82 -3.52 -28.21
N SER A 374 29.48 -2.50 -27.65
CA SER A 374 30.82 -2.10 -28.10
C SER A 374 31.89 -3.19 -27.92
N VAL A 375 31.81 -3.98 -26.85
CA VAL A 375 32.71 -5.12 -26.61
C VAL A 375 32.44 -6.25 -27.61
N MET A 376 31.17 -6.48 -27.97
CA MET A 376 30.79 -7.49 -28.97
C MET A 376 31.22 -7.08 -30.38
N GLU A 377 31.13 -5.80 -30.72
CA GLU A 377 31.59 -5.26 -32.00
C GLU A 377 33.12 -5.29 -32.14
N ALA A 378 33.86 -5.27 -31.03
CA ALA A 378 35.32 -5.33 -31.00
C ALA A 378 35.91 -6.75 -31.22
N VAL A 379 35.07 -7.78 -31.43
CA VAL A 379 35.54 -9.14 -31.69
C VAL A 379 36.25 -9.21 -33.06
N ASP A 380 37.56 -9.46 -33.03
CA ASP A 380 38.41 -9.59 -34.21
C ASP A 380 38.68 -11.07 -34.49
N ALA A 381 37.77 -11.69 -35.24
CA ALA A 381 37.89 -13.11 -35.61
C ALA A 381 39.17 -13.40 -36.40
N GLU A 382 39.63 -12.47 -37.25
CA GLU A 382 40.87 -12.66 -38.01
C GLU A 382 42.10 -12.55 -37.11
N GLY A 383 42.11 -11.58 -36.20
CA GLY A 383 43.14 -11.42 -35.19
C GLY A 383 43.25 -12.65 -34.29
N ASP A 384 42.13 -13.18 -33.83
CA ASP A 384 42.07 -14.40 -33.01
C ASP A 384 42.62 -15.63 -33.76
N ILE A 385 42.23 -15.82 -35.03
CA ILE A 385 42.73 -16.93 -35.86
C ILE A 385 44.25 -16.78 -36.09
N ARG A 386 44.73 -15.57 -36.39
CA ARG A 386 46.16 -15.30 -36.55
C ARG A 386 46.93 -15.58 -35.26
N ALA A 387 46.43 -15.10 -34.12
CA ALA A 387 47.03 -15.35 -32.81
C ALA A 387 47.08 -16.84 -32.49
N PHE A 388 46.01 -17.59 -32.79
CA PHE A 388 45.98 -19.04 -32.63
C PHE A 388 47.02 -19.73 -33.52
N ILE A 389 47.11 -19.37 -34.80
CA ILE A 389 48.11 -19.92 -35.73
C ILE A 389 49.51 -19.65 -35.20
N LEU A 390 49.84 -18.41 -34.83
CA LEU A 390 51.16 -18.04 -34.33
C LEU A 390 51.52 -18.76 -33.03
N ALA A 391 50.57 -18.91 -32.10
CA ALA A 391 50.78 -19.62 -30.85
C ALA A 391 51.06 -21.13 -31.04
N HIS A 392 50.51 -21.73 -32.11
CA HIS A 392 50.68 -23.15 -32.43
C HIS A 392 51.66 -23.40 -33.59
N GLN A 393 52.18 -22.33 -34.19
CA GLN A 393 53.17 -22.39 -35.24
C GLN A 393 54.49 -22.80 -34.60
N ARG A 394 54.81 -24.09 -34.70
CA ARG A 394 56.14 -24.60 -34.35
C ARG A 394 57.17 -23.79 -35.14
N MET A 395 58.12 -23.15 -34.46
CA MET A 395 59.26 -22.54 -35.15
C MET A 395 59.99 -23.66 -35.90
N VAL A 396 59.81 -23.72 -37.21
CA VAL A 396 60.70 -24.47 -38.07
C VAL A 396 62.02 -23.73 -38.02
N LEU A 397 62.96 -24.24 -37.22
CA LEU A 397 64.31 -23.70 -37.17
C LEU A 397 64.87 -23.66 -38.61
N PRO A 398 65.57 -22.60 -39.02
CA PRO A 398 66.12 -22.48 -40.39
C PRO A 398 67.02 -23.65 -40.81
N THR A 399 67.51 -24.42 -39.84
CA THR A 399 68.35 -25.60 -40.01
C THR A 399 67.57 -26.93 -40.10
N MET A 400 66.25 -26.94 -39.87
CA MET A 400 65.45 -28.16 -40.00
C MET A 400 65.39 -28.59 -41.47
N THR A 401 65.83 -29.81 -41.73
CA THR A 401 65.69 -30.49 -43.02
C THR A 401 64.34 -31.18 -43.11
N VAL A 402 63.92 -31.53 -44.33
CA VAL A 402 62.69 -32.33 -44.55
C VAL A 402 62.77 -33.67 -43.80
N ASN A 403 63.97 -34.20 -43.58
CA ASN A 403 64.20 -35.42 -42.82
C ASN A 403 63.94 -35.24 -41.31
N ASP A 404 64.17 -34.05 -40.75
CA ASP A 404 63.91 -33.74 -39.33
C ASP A 404 62.41 -33.61 -39.03
N LEU A 405 61.61 -33.22 -40.03
CA LEU A 405 60.14 -33.23 -39.94
C LEU A 405 59.54 -34.64 -40.04
N CYS A 406 60.21 -35.55 -40.74
CA CYS A 406 59.73 -36.90 -41.03
C CYS A 406 60.21 -37.97 -40.03
N ARG A 407 61.26 -37.70 -39.24
CA ARG A 407 61.72 -38.60 -38.17
C ARG A 407 60.89 -38.41 -36.90
N ALA A 408 59.85 -39.23 -36.78
CA ALA A 408 58.84 -39.18 -35.72
C ALA A 408 59.35 -39.45 -34.29
N ASP A 409 60.61 -39.83 -34.11
CA ASP A 409 61.09 -40.33 -32.80
C ASP A 409 61.43 -39.24 -31.78
N THR A 410 61.50 -37.96 -32.20
CA THR A 410 61.75 -36.81 -31.28
C THR A 410 60.64 -35.76 -31.30
N LEU A 411 59.57 -35.99 -32.07
CA LEU A 411 58.39 -35.12 -32.05
C LEU A 411 57.39 -35.71 -31.06
N PRO A 412 56.90 -34.95 -30.06
CA PRO A 412 55.76 -35.40 -29.26
C PRO A 412 54.59 -35.66 -30.22
N LEU A 413 54.14 -36.92 -30.25
CA LEU A 413 53.04 -37.38 -31.07
C LEU A 413 51.82 -36.47 -30.86
N PRO A 414 51.10 -36.06 -31.92
CA PRO A 414 49.83 -35.38 -31.73
C PRO A 414 48.88 -36.29 -30.93
N PRO A 415 47.91 -35.73 -30.18
CA PRO A 415 46.90 -36.54 -29.51
C PRO A 415 46.22 -37.45 -30.56
N PRO A 416 45.89 -38.71 -30.23
CA PRO A 416 45.31 -39.64 -31.19
C PRO A 416 43.97 -39.12 -31.70
N ALA A 417 43.98 -38.44 -32.84
CA ALA A 417 42.77 -38.05 -33.55
C ALA A 417 42.11 -39.32 -34.12
N THR A 418 40.80 -39.41 -33.94
CA THR A 418 39.94 -40.47 -34.46
C THR A 418 40.22 -40.69 -35.95
N SER A 419 40.42 -41.97 -36.34
CA SER A 419 40.90 -42.35 -37.67
C SER A 419 40.10 -41.69 -38.80
N LEU A 420 40.71 -40.72 -39.49
CA LEU A 420 40.20 -40.24 -40.76
C LEU A 420 40.33 -41.37 -41.78
N ALA A 421 39.19 -41.80 -42.34
CA ALA A 421 39.14 -42.85 -43.34
C ALA A 421 40.02 -42.45 -44.54
N MET A 422 41.02 -43.29 -44.81
CA MET A 422 42.15 -43.02 -45.70
C MET A 422 41.81 -43.33 -47.17
N THR A 423 40.73 -42.77 -47.69
CA THR A 423 40.31 -43.01 -49.09
C THR A 423 40.69 -41.90 -50.06
N ASP A 424 41.18 -40.74 -49.63
CA ASP A 424 41.36 -39.57 -50.53
C ASP A 424 42.81 -39.07 -50.72
N ILE A 425 43.82 -39.81 -50.24
CA ILE A 425 45.24 -39.37 -50.32
C ILE A 425 45.99 -39.99 -51.52
N LYS A 426 45.40 -40.94 -52.26
CA LYS A 426 46.08 -41.62 -53.38
C LYS A 426 46.23 -40.80 -54.68
N ALA A 427 45.72 -39.57 -54.74
CA ALA A 427 45.74 -38.77 -55.98
C ALA A 427 46.88 -37.73 -56.08
N ARG A 428 47.71 -37.53 -55.04
CA ARG A 428 48.87 -36.62 -55.12
C ARG A 428 50.17 -37.41 -55.06
N LYS A 429 50.79 -37.61 -56.23
CA LYS A 429 52.21 -38.03 -56.33
C LYS A 429 53.08 -36.94 -55.71
N CYS A 430 53.37 -37.04 -54.42
CA CYS A 430 54.56 -36.41 -53.87
C CYS A 430 55.77 -37.26 -54.31
N PRO A 431 56.82 -36.67 -54.92
CA PRO A 431 58.04 -37.40 -55.19
C PRO A 431 58.71 -37.69 -53.85
N VAL A 432 58.69 -38.96 -53.44
CA VAL A 432 59.51 -39.43 -52.32
C VAL A 432 60.86 -39.80 -52.93
N ASP A 433 61.82 -38.89 -52.82
CA ASP A 433 63.22 -39.19 -53.12
C ASP A 433 63.75 -40.14 -52.04
N ALA A 434 64.32 -41.27 -52.46
CA ALA A 434 64.91 -42.28 -51.58
C ALA A 434 66.27 -41.84 -51.01
N VAL A 435 66.86 -40.77 -51.54
CA VAL A 435 68.09 -40.14 -51.04
C VAL A 435 67.68 -38.90 -50.28
N GLY A 436 67.50 -39.03 -48.95
CA GLY A 436 66.89 -38.00 -48.10
C GLY A 436 67.31 -36.57 -48.45
N ASN A 437 66.33 -35.76 -48.86
CA ASN A 437 66.50 -34.35 -49.20
C ASN A 437 67.17 -33.59 -48.04
N GLY A 438 68.47 -33.30 -48.19
CA GLY A 438 69.26 -32.51 -47.24
C GLY A 438 69.02 -30.99 -47.31
N HIS A 439 68.06 -30.56 -48.13
CA HIS A 439 67.68 -29.15 -48.23
C HIS A 439 66.88 -28.73 -47.00
N THR A 440 67.19 -27.54 -46.45
CA THR A 440 66.43 -26.95 -45.35
C THR A 440 65.01 -26.64 -45.82
N VAL A 441 64.03 -26.85 -44.94
CA VAL A 441 62.60 -26.66 -45.23
C VAL A 441 62.31 -25.23 -45.71
N TYR A 442 63.12 -24.27 -45.27
CA TYR A 442 63.05 -22.87 -45.68
C TYR A 442 63.31 -22.68 -47.19
N GLY A 443 64.23 -23.44 -47.79
CA GLY A 443 64.50 -23.39 -49.24
C GLY A 443 63.34 -23.90 -50.10
N TRP A 444 62.50 -24.78 -49.55
CA TRP A 444 61.32 -25.32 -50.23
C TRP A 444 60.07 -24.44 -50.10
N LEU A 445 59.94 -23.71 -48.98
CA LEU A 445 58.86 -22.75 -48.78
C LEU A 445 59.12 -21.42 -49.52
N ALA A 446 60.37 -20.95 -49.56
CA ALA A 446 60.75 -19.75 -50.29
C ALA A 446 60.54 -19.90 -51.81
N THR A 447 60.84 -21.07 -52.38
CA THR A 447 60.67 -21.34 -53.82
C THR A 447 59.20 -21.42 -54.27
N ARG A 448 58.24 -21.55 -53.34
CA ARG A 448 56.80 -21.41 -53.67
C ARG A 448 56.30 -19.97 -53.66
N SER A 449 56.93 -19.08 -52.88
CA SER A 449 56.54 -17.68 -52.83
C SER A 449 57.05 -16.91 -54.06
N ASP A 450 58.23 -17.27 -54.58
CA ASP A 450 58.82 -16.61 -55.75
C ASP A 450 58.22 -17.05 -57.10
N MET A 451 57.47 -18.15 -57.16
CA MET A 451 56.81 -18.59 -58.41
C MET A 451 55.39 -18.05 -58.62
N VAL A 452 54.88 -17.18 -57.73
CA VAL A 452 53.51 -16.62 -57.83
C VAL A 452 53.51 -15.11 -58.13
N GLN A 453 54.66 -14.45 -58.23
CA GLN A 453 54.71 -12.99 -58.46
C GLN A 453 54.82 -12.53 -59.93
N ASP A 454 55.04 -13.44 -60.89
CA ASP A 454 55.03 -13.10 -62.33
C ASP A 454 53.84 -13.77 -63.03
N ASN A 455 52.64 -13.19 -62.88
CA ASN A 455 51.55 -13.11 -63.88
C ASN A 455 50.21 -12.74 -63.21
N LEU A 456 50.04 -11.45 -62.93
CA LEU A 456 48.73 -10.82 -62.77
C LEU A 456 48.09 -10.65 -64.15
N SER A 457 47.32 -11.64 -64.60
CA SER A 457 46.21 -11.51 -65.56
C SER A 457 45.53 -12.89 -65.73
N GLU A 458 44.27 -13.00 -65.30
CA GLU A 458 43.36 -14.14 -65.51
C GLU A 458 43.81 -15.51 -64.98
N ALA A 459 43.52 -15.79 -63.71
CA ALA A 459 43.39 -17.16 -63.20
C ALA A 459 42.01 -17.34 -62.53
N PRO A 460 41.25 -18.40 -62.86
CA PRO A 460 39.94 -18.63 -62.29
C PRO A 460 40.09 -19.07 -60.82
N VAL A 461 39.29 -18.46 -59.94
CA VAL A 461 39.14 -18.88 -58.55
C VAL A 461 38.55 -20.30 -58.53
N VAL A 462 39.40 -21.31 -58.47
CA VAL A 462 38.97 -22.69 -58.23
C VAL A 462 38.68 -22.82 -56.74
N MET A 463 37.45 -22.49 -56.36
CA MET A 463 36.88 -22.87 -55.07
C MET A 463 37.10 -24.38 -54.87
N SER A 464 37.73 -24.75 -53.75
CA SER A 464 37.78 -26.15 -53.32
C SER A 464 36.35 -26.72 -53.30
N THR A 465 36.15 -27.86 -53.96
CA THR A 465 34.85 -28.56 -54.06
C THR A 465 34.23 -28.86 -52.67
N ILE A 466 35.07 -28.88 -51.63
CA ILE A 466 34.66 -29.05 -50.24
C ILE A 466 34.10 -27.73 -49.68
N MET A 467 34.72 -26.60 -49.99
CA MET A 467 34.24 -25.26 -49.61
C MET A 467 32.96 -24.90 -50.37
N ALA A 468 32.87 -25.24 -51.65
CA ALA A 468 31.65 -25.07 -52.44
C ALA A 468 30.48 -25.91 -51.91
N LYS A 469 30.73 -27.15 -51.45
CA LYS A 469 29.69 -27.98 -50.81
C LYS A 469 29.31 -27.48 -49.41
N ALA A 470 30.26 -26.99 -48.62
CA ALA A 470 30.00 -26.42 -47.29
C ALA A 470 29.20 -25.11 -47.38
N LEU A 471 29.53 -24.23 -48.33
CA LEU A 471 28.77 -23.00 -48.61
C LEU A 471 27.37 -23.32 -49.16
N MET A 472 27.23 -24.27 -50.07
CA MET A 472 25.90 -24.70 -50.58
C MET A 472 25.04 -25.35 -49.49
N ALA A 473 25.64 -26.07 -48.54
CA ALA A 473 24.92 -26.63 -47.39
C ALA A 473 24.51 -25.54 -46.38
N ALA A 474 25.35 -24.52 -46.17
CA ALA A 474 25.03 -23.39 -45.31
C ALA A 474 23.90 -22.51 -45.88
N PHE A 475 23.88 -22.27 -47.20
CA PHE A 475 22.80 -21.50 -47.86
C PHE A 475 21.47 -22.26 -47.98
N GLN A 476 21.45 -23.59 -47.81
CA GLN A 476 20.21 -24.37 -47.79
C GLN A 476 19.51 -24.36 -46.42
N ILE A 477 20.15 -23.85 -45.36
CA ILE A 477 19.56 -23.74 -44.02
C ILE A 477 18.74 -22.45 -43.85
N GLU A 478 19.00 -21.42 -44.66
CA GLU A 478 18.25 -20.15 -44.64
C GLU A 478 17.39 -19.98 -45.90
N GLN A 479 16.29 -20.73 -45.99
CA GLN A 479 15.10 -20.24 -46.70
C GLN A 479 13.84 -20.54 -45.88
N PRO A 480 13.04 -19.52 -45.52
CA PRO A 480 11.80 -19.72 -44.78
C PRO A 480 10.77 -20.40 -45.67
N ARG A 481 10.36 -21.60 -45.26
CA ARG A 481 9.32 -22.40 -45.91
C ARG A 481 7.95 -21.78 -45.63
N ALA A 482 7.54 -20.84 -46.48
CA ALA A 482 6.16 -20.40 -46.57
C ALA A 482 5.33 -21.40 -47.42
N ALA A 483 4.15 -21.73 -46.89
CA ALA A 483 2.98 -22.33 -47.54
C ALA A 483 2.95 -23.85 -47.84
N ALA A 484 2.16 -24.58 -47.03
CA ALA A 484 1.01 -25.45 -47.40
C ALA A 484 0.78 -26.47 -46.25
N ALA A 485 -0.16 -26.26 -45.32
CA ALA A 485 -1.59 -26.61 -45.40
C ALA A 485 -1.88 -28.10 -45.68
N SER A 486 -2.27 -28.89 -44.67
CA SER A 486 -3.62 -29.48 -44.54
C SER A 486 -3.72 -30.57 -43.44
N ALA A 487 -4.81 -30.48 -42.67
CA ALA A 487 -5.66 -31.56 -42.15
C ALA A 487 -5.10 -32.63 -41.18
N ASP A 488 -5.59 -32.59 -39.93
CA ASP A 488 -6.27 -33.69 -39.20
C ASP A 488 -6.32 -33.32 -37.69
N ASP A 489 -7.48 -32.92 -37.15
CA ASP A 489 -8.53 -33.77 -36.56
C ASP A 489 -8.25 -34.21 -35.11
N ILE A 490 -8.41 -33.30 -34.13
CA ILE A 490 -8.59 -33.66 -32.70
C ILE A 490 -9.70 -32.80 -32.06
N LYS A 491 -10.70 -33.51 -31.55
CA LYS A 491 -11.89 -33.10 -30.79
C LYS A 491 -11.57 -32.31 -29.51
N HIS A 492 -12.36 -31.27 -29.23
CA HIS A 492 -12.57 -30.75 -27.88
C HIS A 492 -14.07 -30.73 -27.53
N PRO A 493 -14.42 -30.94 -26.24
CA PRO A 493 -15.78 -31.22 -25.81
C PRO A 493 -16.62 -29.95 -25.59
N GLU A 494 -17.93 -30.13 -25.77
CA GLU A 494 -19.02 -29.19 -25.53
C GLU A 494 -19.09 -28.72 -24.07
N VAL A 495 -19.27 -27.41 -23.86
CA VAL A 495 -19.94 -26.83 -22.68
C VAL A 495 -20.79 -25.63 -23.14
N PRO A 496 -22.04 -25.45 -22.66
CA PRO A 496 -23.05 -24.65 -23.36
C PRO A 496 -23.15 -23.19 -22.90
N GLY A 497 -23.41 -22.33 -23.89
CA GLY A 497 -24.42 -21.26 -23.91
C GLY A 497 -24.51 -20.27 -22.75
N ILE A 498 -24.09 -19.02 -22.98
CA ILE A 498 -24.77 -17.83 -22.45
C ILE A 498 -24.85 -16.77 -23.56
N ASP A 499 -26.08 -16.32 -23.75
CA ASP A 499 -26.59 -15.37 -24.73
C ASP A 499 -26.22 -13.90 -24.44
N THR A 500 -26.05 -13.14 -25.53
CA THR A 500 -26.48 -11.75 -25.76
C THR A 500 -25.80 -10.58 -25.03
N CYS A 501 -25.06 -9.72 -25.76
CA CYS A 501 -25.58 -8.50 -26.41
C CYS A 501 -24.42 -7.60 -26.93
N PRO A 502 -24.64 -6.82 -28.02
CA PRO A 502 -23.59 -6.08 -28.72
C PRO A 502 -23.59 -4.59 -28.37
N PHE A 503 -22.39 -3.99 -28.23
CA PHE A 503 -22.22 -2.54 -28.32
C PHE A 503 -21.12 -2.19 -29.33
N HIS A 504 -21.56 -1.62 -30.45
CA HIS A 504 -20.76 -0.91 -31.44
C HIS A 504 -20.40 0.49 -30.89
N PRO A 505 -19.15 0.98 -31.05
CA PRO A 505 -18.89 2.42 -31.02
C PRO A 505 -18.92 2.97 -32.44
N LYS A 506 -19.77 3.98 -32.65
CA LYS A 506 -19.77 4.82 -33.85
C LYS A 506 -18.64 5.85 -33.75
N HIS A 507 -18.00 6.04 -34.91
CA HIS A 507 -17.23 7.21 -35.33
C HIS A 507 -17.73 8.52 -34.72
N LEU A 508 -16.80 9.28 -34.13
CA LEU A 508 -16.94 10.71 -33.90
C LEU A 508 -15.64 11.37 -34.37
N ASP A 509 -15.75 12.04 -35.52
CA ASP A 509 -14.81 13.02 -36.01
C ASP A 509 -14.79 14.23 -35.07
N ALA A 510 -13.60 14.71 -34.72
CA ALA A 510 -13.42 16.04 -34.14
C ALA A 510 -12.19 16.73 -34.76
N PRO A 511 -12.26 18.05 -35.01
CA PRO A 511 -11.41 18.74 -35.95
C PRO A 511 -10.10 19.26 -35.33
N VAL A 512 -9.11 19.37 -36.21
CA VAL A 512 -7.80 20.03 -36.02
C VAL A 512 -7.99 21.54 -35.74
N PRO A 513 -7.34 22.12 -34.71
CA PRO A 513 -7.16 23.56 -34.62
C PRO A 513 -5.82 23.99 -35.25
N PRO A 514 -5.75 25.21 -35.81
CA PRO A 514 -4.61 25.69 -36.57
C PRO A 514 -3.45 26.14 -35.68
N ALA A 515 -2.26 26.08 -36.28
CA ALA A 515 -1.03 26.63 -35.75
C ALA A 515 -1.08 28.15 -35.72
N ASP A 516 -0.82 28.73 -34.54
CA ASP A 516 -0.32 30.09 -34.40
C ASP A 516 0.73 30.14 -33.29
N ARG A 517 1.95 30.54 -33.67
CA ARG A 517 3.00 31.06 -32.78
C ARG A 517 2.55 32.44 -32.26
N PRO A 518 2.98 32.85 -31.06
CA PRO A 518 4.14 33.74 -31.03
C PRO A 518 5.10 33.55 -29.84
N GLU A 519 6.34 33.94 -30.12
CA GLU A 519 7.26 34.73 -29.25
C GLU A 519 7.71 34.15 -27.90
N SER A 520 8.92 33.59 -27.95
CA SER A 520 10.07 33.95 -27.10
C SER A 520 9.79 34.73 -25.80
N ILE A 521 9.90 34.02 -24.68
CA ILE A 521 10.28 34.60 -23.39
C ILE A 521 11.53 33.86 -22.93
N GLU A 522 12.66 34.56 -23.00
CA GLU A 522 13.90 34.25 -22.28
C GLU A 522 13.60 34.27 -20.78
N LEU A 523 13.83 33.16 -20.08
CA LEU A 523 14.01 33.14 -18.63
C LEU A 523 15.14 32.18 -18.29
N ASP A 524 16.32 32.78 -18.20
CA ASP A 524 17.42 32.53 -17.27
C ASP A 524 17.54 31.14 -16.63
N ASN A 525 18.56 30.43 -17.12
CA ASN A 525 19.30 29.43 -16.39
C ASN A 525 19.93 30.05 -15.12
N GLU A 526 19.38 29.77 -13.95
CA GLU A 526 20.14 29.85 -12.71
C GLU A 526 20.47 28.45 -12.16
N CYS A 527 21.78 28.23 -12.18
CA CYS A 527 22.55 27.12 -11.69
C CYS A 527 22.49 27.08 -10.16
N CYS A 528 22.03 25.98 -9.55
CA CYS A 528 22.33 25.67 -8.16
C CYS A 528 23.19 24.41 -8.10
N VAL A 529 24.49 24.69 -8.14
CA VAL A 529 25.60 23.82 -7.74
C VAL A 529 25.78 23.97 -6.23
N ASP A 530 26.08 22.84 -5.58
CA ASP A 530 26.65 22.69 -4.24
C ASP A 530 25.80 23.08 -3.01
N GLN A 531 25.40 22.06 -2.25
CA GLN A 531 25.80 21.95 -0.84
C GLN A 531 25.75 20.50 -0.35
N CYS A 532 26.84 20.13 0.34
CA CYS A 532 27.19 18.83 0.90
C CYS A 532 26.20 18.27 1.93
#